data_AF-G2R8C7-F1
#
_entry.id   AF-G2R8C7-F1
#
_cell.length_a   1.000
_cell.length_b   1.000
_cell.length_c   1.000
_cell.angle_alpha   90.00
_cell.angle_beta   90.00
_cell.angle_gamma   90.00
#
_symmetry.space_group_name_H-M   'P 1'
#
loop_
_entity.id
_entity.type
_entity.pdbx_description
1 polymer ?
#
loop_
_entity_poly.entity_id
_entity_poly.type
_entity_poly.pdbx_seq_one_letter_code
_entity_poly.pdbx_strand_id
1 'polypeptide(L)'
;MLGAFFGPAYRDWWLSYARNPKQLPLYQNHWLVRESAARAFARGLVNPVFIGPEEPIEIDGPYALLGDHSRTGIMTVDARFIGTHARLSRSMRFVEIARRIAPEILAGQLPVSPMNRAGETRRGAEHPAPALTSTSPLTYLAGLATRALLLTWLLLPSRARAAAYRTLKRLGEMIYPVPDPTLQVRRLPFGLYLKYANDADMANNEFNALRLVHQYTSIPAPKPLDLIPHHSNSLFLMTRVPGVPLWRCQDYLSDAELDAIAAQLTDYLAQLRAIPRKHFQNANPDAVISNTLGGPCRDHRIRSGDPVGPFRDEAAFSRCLRFPDDPARRGHEIVFTHADLNPRNILVDEVVLPGGGTGWRVTGLVDWETAGYYPEYWDYTKALFEGFRWTARYRALVKRVFAELGDYERELDVERRSWESGDGV
;
A
#
# COMPACT_ATOMS: atom_id res chain seq x y z
N MET A 1 34.80 48.11 7.35
CA MET A 1 35.16 46.73 7.75
C MET A 1 34.48 45.65 6.89
N LEU A 2 33.15 45.64 6.69
CA LEU A 2 32.46 44.57 5.92
C LEU A 2 32.86 44.44 4.43
N GLY A 3 33.33 45.52 3.79
CA GLY A 3 33.76 45.49 2.37
C GLY A 3 35.09 44.80 2.09
N ALA A 4 35.84 44.41 3.12
CA ALA A 4 37.09 43.66 2.96
C ALA A 4 36.87 42.14 2.83
N PHE A 5 35.70 41.64 3.23
CA PHE A 5 35.36 40.21 3.24
C PHE A 5 34.27 39.83 2.24
N PHE A 6 33.57 40.81 1.67
CA PHE A 6 32.45 40.60 0.77
C PHE A 6 32.55 41.54 -0.43
N GLY A 7 32.32 40.99 -1.63
CA GLY A 7 32.27 41.78 -2.86
C GLY A 7 31.18 42.87 -2.80
N PRO A 8 31.31 43.96 -3.61
CA PRO A 8 30.46 45.15 -3.50
C PRO A 8 28.97 44.84 -3.48
N ALA A 9 28.52 43.91 -4.34
CA ALA A 9 27.12 43.49 -4.42
C ALA A 9 26.57 42.90 -3.12
N TYR A 10 27.36 42.11 -2.38
CA TYR A 10 26.91 41.45 -1.14
C TYR A 10 26.94 42.39 0.06
N ARG A 11 27.93 43.30 0.12
CA ARG A 11 27.97 44.39 1.11
C ARG A 11 26.77 45.32 0.95
N ASP A 12 26.48 45.72 -0.28
CA ASP A 12 25.42 46.69 -0.58
C ASP A 12 24.03 46.07 -0.35
N TRP A 13 23.88 44.77 -0.61
CA TRP A 13 22.70 43.99 -0.22
C TRP A 13 22.46 43.98 1.30
N TRP A 14 23.51 43.72 2.11
CA TRP A 14 23.39 43.66 3.57
C TRP A 14 23.03 45.02 4.18
N LEU A 15 23.62 46.10 3.67
CA LEU A 15 23.30 47.47 4.08
C LEU A 15 21.88 47.87 3.68
N SER A 16 21.39 47.38 2.54
CA SER A 16 19.99 47.56 2.12
C SER A 16 19.01 46.79 3.02
N TYR A 17 19.32 45.55 3.40
CA TYR A 17 18.52 44.72 4.31
C TYR A 17 18.36 45.34 5.70
N ALA A 18 19.46 45.82 6.29
CA ALA A 18 19.47 46.43 7.61
C ALA A 18 18.63 47.73 7.68
N ARG A 19 18.48 48.42 6.54
CA ARG A 19 17.69 49.65 6.44
C ARG A 19 16.19 49.42 6.29
N ASN A 20 15.75 48.30 5.69
CA ASN A 20 14.32 48.01 5.48
C ASN A 20 14.01 46.49 5.50
N PRO A 21 14.01 45.83 6.68
CA PRO A 21 13.85 44.37 6.79
C PRO A 21 12.45 43.85 6.41
N LYS A 22 11.44 44.73 6.28
CA LYS A 22 10.05 44.36 5.98
C LYS A 22 9.73 44.24 4.48
N GLN A 23 10.67 44.54 3.58
CA GLN A 23 10.39 44.67 2.13
C GLN A 23 10.86 43.50 1.25
N LEU A 24 11.42 42.42 1.78
CA LEU A 24 11.92 41.32 0.93
C LEU A 24 10.93 40.15 0.79
N PRO A 25 10.74 39.59 -0.44
CA PRO A 25 9.80 38.49 -0.65
C PRO A 25 10.28 37.18 -0.02
N LEU A 26 9.31 36.36 0.40
CA LEU A 26 9.43 35.08 1.12
C LEU A 26 10.47 34.09 0.57
N TYR A 27 10.89 34.23 -0.69
CA TYR A 27 11.84 33.33 -1.33
C TYR A 27 13.29 33.50 -0.83
N GLN A 28 13.70 34.70 -0.38
CA GLN A 28 15.08 34.94 0.09
C GLN A 28 15.34 34.43 1.53
N ASN A 29 14.30 34.19 2.34
CA ASN A 29 14.41 33.53 3.65
C ASN A 29 14.88 32.06 3.54
N HIS A 30 14.66 31.40 2.40
CA HIS A 30 14.95 29.98 2.24
C HIS A 30 16.46 29.66 2.16
N TRP A 31 17.30 30.60 1.70
CA TRP A 31 18.75 30.38 1.65
C TRP A 31 19.37 30.35 3.06
N LEU A 32 18.99 31.30 3.92
CA LEU A 32 19.46 31.38 5.31
C LEU A 32 19.03 30.19 6.16
N VAL A 33 17.80 29.68 5.96
CA VAL A 33 17.33 28.48 6.65
C VAL A 33 18.12 27.24 6.21
N ARG A 34 18.41 27.08 4.91
CA ARG A 34 19.23 25.98 4.38
C ARG A 34 20.65 26.03 4.94
N GLU A 35 21.25 27.21 4.98
CA GLU A 35 22.59 27.41 5.53
C GLU A 35 22.65 27.12 7.04
N SER A 36 21.65 27.57 7.81
CA SER A 36 21.56 27.34 9.25
C SER A 36 21.34 25.86 9.59
N ALA A 37 20.42 25.19 8.87
CA ALA A 37 20.20 23.75 9.01
C ALA A 37 21.44 22.93 8.63
N ALA A 38 22.13 23.30 7.54
CA ALA A 38 23.39 22.65 7.14
C ALA A 38 24.50 22.84 8.16
N ARG A 39 24.65 24.04 8.77
CA ARG A 39 25.61 24.27 9.85
C ARG A 39 25.25 23.53 11.13
N ALA A 40 23.96 23.43 11.45
CA ALA A 40 23.50 22.68 12.62
C ALA A 40 23.75 21.17 12.44
N PHE A 41 23.51 20.63 11.24
CA PHE A 41 23.89 19.26 10.86
C PHE A 41 25.41 19.03 10.93
N ALA A 42 26.22 19.94 10.37
CA ALA A 42 27.68 19.85 10.42
C ALA A 42 28.27 19.94 11.84
N ARG A 43 27.50 20.46 12.80
CA ARG A 43 27.86 20.54 14.23
C ARG A 43 27.25 19.41 15.06
N GLY A 44 26.55 18.46 14.44
CA GLY A 44 25.87 17.35 15.14
C GLY A 44 24.67 17.79 15.99
N LEU A 45 24.16 19.02 15.80
CA LEU A 45 23.01 19.56 16.55
C LEU A 45 21.67 19.05 16.00
N VAL A 46 21.66 18.54 14.77
CA VAL A 46 20.51 17.91 14.12
C VAL A 46 21.01 16.68 13.41
N ASN A 47 20.45 15.52 13.71
CA ASN A 47 20.75 14.29 12.98
C ASN A 47 19.92 14.23 11.71
N PRO A 48 20.47 13.70 10.60
CA PRO A 48 19.70 13.47 9.40
C PRO A 48 18.71 12.35 9.73
N VAL A 49 17.42 12.65 9.66
CA VAL A 49 16.41 11.60 9.68
C VAL A 49 16.51 10.91 8.32
N PHE A 50 16.68 9.59 8.31
CA PHE A 50 16.59 8.83 7.08
C PHE A 50 15.19 9.04 6.48
N ILE A 51 15.15 9.64 5.30
CA ILE A 51 13.91 9.80 4.54
C ILE A 51 13.75 8.50 3.74
N GLY A 52 13.10 7.52 4.37
CA GLY A 52 12.77 6.20 3.81
C GLY A 52 11.29 5.84 4.05
N PRO A 53 10.88 4.58 3.90
CA PRO A 53 9.54 4.12 4.28
C PRO A 53 9.35 3.98 5.81
N GLU A 54 10.16 4.71 6.58
CA GLU A 54 10.19 4.71 8.05
C GLU A 54 8.80 5.01 8.64
N GLU A 55 8.55 4.49 9.84
CA GLU A 55 7.32 4.80 10.56
C GLU A 55 7.22 6.32 10.80
N PRO A 56 5.99 6.89 10.77
CA PRO A 56 5.79 8.28 11.17
C PRO A 56 6.43 8.55 12.53
N ILE A 57 7.11 9.69 12.66
CA ILE A 57 7.67 10.10 13.95
C ILE A 57 6.49 10.35 14.89
N GLU A 58 6.38 9.52 15.93
CA GLU A 58 5.43 9.75 17.02
C GLU A 58 5.92 10.95 17.84
N ILE A 59 5.09 11.99 17.92
CA ILE A 59 5.37 13.20 18.68
C ILE A 59 4.50 13.16 19.93
N ASP A 60 5.13 12.99 21.09
CA ASP A 60 4.46 12.99 22.38
C ASP A 60 4.36 14.44 22.89
N GLY A 61 3.15 15.02 22.89
CA GLY A 61 2.92 16.40 23.31
C GLY A 61 1.69 17.06 22.69
N PRO A 62 1.28 18.25 23.19
CA PRO A 62 0.15 18.98 22.62
C PRO A 62 0.43 19.34 21.16
N TYR A 63 -0.44 18.86 20.27
CA TYR A 63 -0.42 19.22 18.86
C TYR A 63 -0.85 20.67 18.71
N ALA A 64 -0.02 21.48 18.07
CA ALA A 64 -0.51 22.75 17.55
C ALA A 64 -1.44 22.47 16.37
N LEU A 65 -2.71 22.83 16.53
CA LEU A 65 -3.71 22.72 15.48
C LEU A 65 -3.49 23.78 14.40
N LEU A 66 -3.75 23.41 13.15
CA LEU A 66 -3.85 24.35 12.04
C LEU A 66 -5.22 25.06 12.13
N GLY A 67 -5.27 26.17 12.85
CA GLY A 67 -6.46 27.00 13.03
C GLY A 67 -6.16 28.26 13.86
N ASP A 68 -6.99 29.30 13.73
CA ASP A 68 -6.92 30.47 14.64
C ASP A 68 -7.47 30.08 16.01
N HIS A 69 -6.55 29.70 16.89
CA HIS A 69 -6.81 29.35 18.28
C HIS A 69 -6.35 30.45 19.25
N SER A 70 -6.11 31.67 18.76
CA SER A 70 -5.55 32.79 19.54
C SER A 70 -6.31 33.12 20.83
N ARG A 71 -7.60 32.76 20.90
CA ARG A 71 -8.48 32.97 22.08
C ARG A 71 -8.53 31.82 23.07
N THR A 72 -7.90 30.69 22.78
CA THR A 72 -8.03 29.45 23.58
C THR A 72 -6.80 29.14 24.43
N GLY A 73 -5.73 29.95 24.35
CA GLY A 73 -4.49 29.72 25.10
C GLY A 73 -3.68 28.51 24.65
N ILE A 74 -4.11 27.82 23.58
CA ILE A 74 -3.41 26.68 22.98
C ILE A 74 -2.19 27.20 22.23
N MET A 75 -1.02 26.63 22.50
CA MET A 75 0.22 26.93 21.77
C MET A 75 0.03 26.66 20.27
N THR A 76 0.23 27.67 19.43
CA THR A 76 0.19 27.53 17.98
C THR A 76 1.61 27.38 17.43
N VAL A 77 1.78 26.50 16.44
CA VAL A 77 3.02 26.39 15.69
C VAL A 77 3.02 27.51 14.67
N ASP A 78 4.13 28.23 14.57
CA ASP A 78 4.32 29.23 13.55
C ASP A 78 4.09 28.59 12.17
N ALA A 79 3.07 29.07 11.45
CA ALA A 79 2.70 28.56 10.13
C ALA A 79 3.88 28.61 9.13
N ARG A 80 4.87 29.49 9.37
CA ARG A 80 6.11 29.56 8.58
C ARG A 80 6.99 28.33 8.79
N PHE A 81 6.99 27.71 9.97
CA PHE A 81 7.73 26.48 10.26
C PHE A 81 7.11 25.29 9.52
N ILE A 82 5.80 25.14 9.56
CA ILE A 82 5.07 24.12 8.78
C ILE A 82 5.26 24.34 7.29
N GLY A 83 5.13 25.59 6.82
CA GLY A 83 5.39 25.96 5.44
C GLY A 83 6.82 25.64 5.00
N THR A 84 7.81 25.86 5.86
CA THR A 84 9.22 25.56 5.59
C THR A 84 9.48 24.05 5.61
N HIS A 85 8.95 23.32 6.58
CA HIS A 85 9.04 21.86 6.66
C HIS A 85 8.41 21.21 5.44
N ALA A 86 7.19 21.60 5.04
CA ALA A 86 6.51 21.09 3.86
C ALA A 86 7.27 21.41 2.55
N ARG A 87 7.94 22.58 2.47
CA ARG A 87 8.76 22.97 1.30
C ARG A 87 10.09 22.21 1.24
N LEU A 88 10.71 21.93 2.38
CA LEU A 88 12.00 21.24 2.46
C LEU A 88 11.86 19.72 2.42
N SER A 89 10.81 19.15 3.02
CA SER A 89 10.60 17.70 3.11
C SER A 89 10.62 17.05 1.72
N ARG A 90 9.96 17.68 0.75
CA ARG A 90 9.93 17.22 -0.64
C ARG A 90 11.30 17.34 -1.32
N SER A 91 12.01 18.44 -1.10
CA SER A 91 13.34 18.67 -1.69
C SER A 91 14.40 17.72 -1.11
N MET A 92 14.38 17.50 0.22
CA MET A 92 15.28 16.56 0.89
C MET A 92 14.97 15.11 0.47
N ARG A 93 13.69 14.77 0.34
CA ARG A 93 13.26 13.49 -0.25
C ARG A 93 13.82 13.33 -1.66
N PHE A 94 13.74 14.35 -2.52
CA PHE A 94 14.29 14.27 -3.88
C PHE A 94 15.82 14.17 -3.94
N VAL A 95 16.56 14.74 -2.98
CA VAL A 95 18.01 14.52 -2.89
C VAL A 95 18.32 13.06 -2.57
N GLU A 96 17.59 12.45 -1.64
CA GLU A 96 17.80 11.03 -1.30
C GLU A 96 17.37 10.11 -2.44
N ILE A 97 16.25 10.42 -3.11
CA ILE A 97 15.84 9.75 -4.34
C ILE A 97 16.95 9.86 -5.38
N ALA A 98 17.48 11.06 -5.64
CA ALA A 98 18.54 11.28 -6.60
C ALA A 98 19.82 10.48 -6.26
N ARG A 99 20.19 10.34 -4.98
CA ARG A 99 21.31 9.46 -4.60
C ARG A 99 21.11 8.00 -5.02
N ARG A 100 19.86 7.52 -5.02
CA ARG A 100 19.53 6.14 -5.38
C ARG A 100 19.36 5.96 -6.88
N ILE A 101 18.57 6.82 -7.53
CA ILE A 101 18.15 6.60 -8.92
C ILE A 101 19.04 7.29 -9.95
N ALA A 102 19.78 8.33 -9.55
CA ALA A 102 20.57 9.17 -10.45
C ALA A 102 21.72 9.87 -9.71
N PRO A 103 22.64 9.12 -9.06
CA PRO A 103 23.71 9.68 -8.25
C PRO A 103 24.62 10.66 -9.02
N GLU A 104 24.71 10.50 -10.34
CA GLU A 104 25.42 11.39 -11.27
C GLU A 104 24.90 12.83 -11.28
N ILE A 105 23.59 13.04 -11.02
CA ILE A 105 23.00 14.37 -10.87
C ILE A 105 23.61 15.11 -9.69
N LEU A 106 23.89 14.38 -8.60
CA LEU A 106 24.48 14.94 -7.39
C LEU A 106 26.01 15.05 -7.48
N ALA A 107 26.64 14.24 -8.32
CA ALA A 107 28.06 14.31 -8.62
C ALA A 107 28.43 15.46 -9.59
N GLY A 108 27.45 16.20 -10.12
CA GLY A 108 27.67 17.30 -11.06
C GLY A 108 28.07 16.83 -12.46
N GLN A 109 27.92 15.54 -12.77
CA GLN A 109 28.20 14.95 -14.07
C GLN A 109 26.87 14.77 -14.81
N LEU A 110 26.38 15.83 -15.46
CA LEU A 110 25.27 15.70 -16.39
C LEU A 110 25.79 14.96 -17.64
N PRO A 111 25.22 13.80 -18.03
CA PRO A 111 25.44 13.30 -19.37
C PRO A 111 24.69 14.20 -20.33
N VAL A 112 25.42 14.83 -21.26
CA VAL A 112 24.81 15.37 -22.47
C VAL A 112 24.30 14.16 -23.26
N SER A 113 23.00 13.89 -23.21
CA SER A 113 22.42 12.86 -24.07
C SER A 113 22.22 13.44 -25.47
N PRO A 114 22.82 12.85 -26.53
CA PRO A 114 22.42 13.16 -27.88
C PRO A 114 21.07 12.47 -28.13
N MET A 115 20.05 13.30 -28.30
CA MET A 115 18.77 12.90 -28.84
C MET A 115 18.99 12.28 -30.23
N ASN A 116 18.71 10.99 -30.40
CA ASN A 116 18.31 10.45 -31.70
C ASN A 116 17.45 9.20 -31.61
N ARG A 117 16.36 9.27 -32.39
CA ARG A 117 15.36 8.24 -32.68
C ARG A 117 16.00 7.10 -33.50
N ALA A 118 15.53 5.88 -33.27
CA ALA A 118 14.58 5.17 -34.15
C ALA A 118 14.83 3.66 -34.13
N GLY A 119 13.77 2.93 -33.75
CA GLY A 119 13.37 1.66 -34.36
C GLY A 119 14.33 0.48 -34.25
N GLU A 120 14.05 -0.41 -33.29
CA GLU A 120 14.30 -1.83 -33.53
C GLU A 120 13.26 -2.71 -32.83
N THR A 121 12.72 -3.59 -33.65
CA THR A 121 11.70 -4.62 -33.48
C THR A 121 11.61 -5.30 -32.11
N ARG A 122 10.40 -5.30 -31.54
CA ARG A 122 9.93 -6.27 -30.55
C ARG A 122 10.09 -7.69 -31.13
N ARG A 123 11.03 -8.47 -30.61
CA ARG A 123 10.96 -9.94 -30.62
C ARG A 123 10.64 -10.38 -29.20
N GLY A 124 9.62 -11.24 -29.09
CA GLY A 124 9.10 -11.74 -27.83
C GLY A 124 10.20 -12.34 -26.97
N ALA A 125 10.34 -11.83 -25.76
CA ALA A 125 11.08 -12.49 -24.71
C ALA A 125 10.17 -13.60 -24.15
N GLU A 126 10.48 -14.84 -24.49
CA GLU A 126 10.01 -15.98 -23.72
C GLU A 126 10.49 -15.79 -22.27
N HIS A 127 9.54 -15.66 -21.35
CA HIS A 127 9.81 -15.62 -19.93
C HIS A 127 10.35 -17.00 -19.49
N PRO A 128 11.55 -17.09 -18.89
CA PRO A 128 11.91 -18.30 -18.19
C PRO A 128 10.97 -18.45 -17.00
N ALA A 129 10.29 -19.60 -16.94
CA ALA A 129 9.51 -20.02 -15.78
C ALA A 129 10.29 -19.78 -14.48
N PRO A 130 9.63 -19.36 -13.39
CA PRO A 130 10.30 -19.12 -12.13
C PRO A 130 11.05 -20.38 -11.73
N ALA A 131 12.37 -20.28 -11.63
CA ALA A 131 13.21 -21.34 -11.13
C ALA A 131 12.66 -21.75 -9.76
N LEU A 132 12.12 -22.97 -9.69
CA LEU A 132 11.87 -23.67 -8.43
C LEU A 132 13.16 -23.55 -7.62
N THR A 133 13.12 -22.72 -6.59
CA THR A 133 14.22 -22.64 -5.63
C THR A 133 14.43 -24.07 -5.13
N SER A 134 15.60 -24.62 -5.44
CA SER A 134 16.04 -25.92 -4.95
C SER A 134 15.94 -25.90 -3.43
N THR A 135 14.82 -26.40 -2.90
CA THR A 135 14.58 -26.46 -1.47
C THR A 135 15.56 -27.50 -0.93
N SER A 136 16.44 -27.06 -0.03
CA SER A 136 17.36 -27.98 0.63
C SER A 136 16.53 -29.07 1.34
N PRO A 137 17.00 -30.32 1.41
CA PRO A 137 16.29 -31.40 2.10
C PRO A 137 15.90 -31.02 3.54
N LEU A 138 16.73 -30.20 4.20
CA LEU A 138 16.49 -29.66 5.53
C LEU A 138 15.32 -28.66 5.59
N THR A 139 15.17 -27.78 4.60
CA THR A 139 14.01 -26.85 4.55
C THR A 139 12.72 -27.59 4.25
N TYR A 140 12.79 -28.65 3.43
CA TYR A 140 11.65 -29.52 3.17
C TYR A 140 11.20 -30.29 4.43
N LEU A 141 12.14 -30.93 5.15
CA LEU A 141 11.87 -31.65 6.39
C LEU A 141 11.37 -30.73 7.51
N ALA A 142 11.96 -29.54 7.65
CA ALA A 142 11.48 -28.52 8.57
C ALA A 142 10.02 -28.12 8.24
N GLY A 143 9.69 -27.97 6.96
CA GLY A 143 8.32 -27.70 6.51
C GLY A 143 7.31 -28.80 6.88
N LEU A 144 7.70 -30.07 6.78
CA LEU A 144 6.85 -31.19 7.22
C LEU A 144 6.64 -31.18 8.74
N ALA A 145 7.70 -30.95 9.52
CA ALA A 145 7.60 -30.86 10.98
C ALA A 145 6.72 -29.68 11.41
N THR A 146 6.87 -28.51 10.78
CA THR A 146 6.00 -27.34 11.05
C THR A 146 4.55 -27.64 10.75
N ARG A 147 4.25 -28.33 9.64
CA ARG A 147 2.87 -28.75 9.32
C ARG A 147 2.32 -29.73 10.34
N ALA A 148 3.08 -30.74 10.75
CA ALA A 148 2.65 -31.70 11.77
C ALA A 148 2.38 -31.00 13.11
N LEU A 149 3.27 -30.10 13.53
CA LEU A 149 3.09 -29.29 14.74
C LEU A 149 1.83 -28.42 14.65
N LEU A 150 1.60 -27.73 13.52
CA LEU A 150 0.41 -26.92 13.32
C LEU A 150 -0.86 -27.79 13.40
N LEU A 151 -0.90 -28.95 12.73
CA LEU A 151 -2.04 -29.85 12.80
C LEU A 151 -2.30 -30.33 14.23
N THR A 152 -1.26 -30.71 14.97
CA THR A 152 -1.39 -31.11 16.38
C THR A 152 -1.87 -29.96 17.27
N TRP A 153 -1.43 -28.73 17.00
CA TRP A 153 -1.87 -27.53 17.69
C TRP A 153 -3.36 -27.25 17.44
N LEU A 154 -3.81 -27.40 16.18
CA LEU A 154 -5.20 -27.17 15.80
C LEU A 154 -6.19 -28.17 16.42
N LEU A 155 -5.71 -29.34 16.88
CA LEU A 155 -6.51 -30.31 17.65
C LEU A 155 -6.81 -29.83 19.08
N LEU A 156 -6.07 -28.85 19.60
CA LEU A 156 -6.35 -28.32 20.93
C LEU A 156 -7.69 -27.56 20.97
N PRO A 157 -8.41 -27.58 22.10
CA PRO A 157 -9.66 -26.85 22.26
C PRO A 157 -9.49 -25.36 21.95
N SER A 158 -10.49 -24.77 21.29
CA SER A 158 -10.49 -23.36 20.91
C SER A 158 -10.21 -22.42 22.09
N ARG A 159 -10.68 -22.76 23.31
CA ARG A 159 -10.39 -22.00 24.53
C ARG A 159 -8.90 -21.95 24.87
N ALA A 160 -8.18 -23.06 24.71
CA ALA A 160 -6.74 -23.14 24.97
C ALA A 160 -5.94 -22.36 23.93
N ARG A 161 -6.27 -22.53 22.64
CA ARG A 161 -5.67 -21.77 21.54
C ARG A 161 -5.92 -20.26 21.68
N ALA A 162 -7.15 -19.86 21.99
CA ALA A 162 -7.50 -18.45 22.23
C ALA A 162 -6.73 -17.84 23.42
N ALA A 163 -6.56 -18.59 24.51
CA ALA A 163 -5.75 -18.15 25.65
C ALA A 163 -4.29 -17.93 25.23
N ALA A 164 -3.71 -18.86 24.45
CA ALA A 164 -2.35 -18.72 23.94
C ALA A 164 -2.18 -17.48 23.03
N TYR A 165 -3.13 -17.22 22.13
CA TYR A 165 -3.09 -16.04 21.25
C TYR A 165 -3.20 -14.73 22.02
N ARG A 166 -4.02 -14.68 23.07
CA ARG A 166 -4.07 -13.51 23.96
C ARG A 166 -2.77 -13.30 24.72
N THR A 167 -2.11 -14.37 25.15
CA THR A 167 -0.79 -14.29 25.79
C THR A 167 0.27 -13.78 24.81
N LEU A 168 0.32 -14.33 23.59
CA LEU A 168 1.21 -13.86 22.53
C LEU A 168 0.96 -12.40 22.18
N LYS A 169 -0.30 -11.95 22.19
CA LYS A 169 -0.63 -10.53 22.01
C LYS A 169 0.00 -9.66 23.07
N ARG A 170 -0.15 -10.01 24.36
CA ARG A 170 0.45 -9.22 25.45
C ARG A 170 1.96 -9.11 25.29
N LEU A 171 2.63 -10.20 24.91
CA LEU A 171 4.05 -10.18 24.57
C LEU A 171 4.36 -9.32 23.34
N GLY A 172 3.52 -9.42 22.31
CA GLY A 172 3.61 -8.58 21.11
C GLY A 172 3.49 -7.10 21.41
N GLU A 173 2.58 -6.69 22.30
CA GLU A 173 2.39 -5.29 22.72
C GLU A 173 3.59 -4.76 23.53
N MET A 174 4.30 -5.63 24.24
CA MET A 174 5.53 -5.25 24.93
C MET A 174 6.72 -5.06 23.96
N ILE A 175 6.81 -5.89 22.93
CA ILE A 175 7.94 -5.88 21.97
C ILE A 175 7.69 -4.87 20.85
N TYR A 176 6.43 -4.69 20.46
CA TYR A 176 5.96 -3.82 19.39
C TYR A 176 4.88 -2.89 19.98
N PRO A 177 5.28 -1.82 20.68
CA PRO A 177 4.32 -0.83 21.18
C PRO A 177 3.53 -0.25 20.01
N VAL A 178 2.22 -0.14 20.20
CA VAL A 178 1.32 0.49 19.23
C VAL A 178 0.51 1.56 19.96
N PRO A 179 0.43 2.81 19.46
CA PRO A 179 -0.26 3.90 20.14
C PRO A 179 -1.76 3.67 20.29
N ASP A 180 -2.35 3.00 19.30
CA ASP A 180 -3.78 2.81 19.20
C ASP A 180 -4.19 1.39 19.64
N PRO A 181 -4.88 1.24 20.79
CA PRO A 181 -5.40 -0.05 21.27
C PRO A 181 -6.60 -0.56 20.47
N THR A 182 -7.19 0.24 19.58
CA THR A 182 -8.35 -0.12 18.75
C THR A 182 -7.98 -0.81 17.43
N LEU A 183 -6.71 -0.82 17.04
CA LEU A 183 -6.27 -1.51 15.83
C LEU A 183 -6.67 -2.99 15.88
N GLN A 184 -7.38 -3.39 14.83
CA GLN A 184 -7.87 -4.75 14.65
C GLN A 184 -6.76 -5.73 14.31
N VAL A 185 -5.56 -5.29 13.95
CA VAL A 185 -4.43 -6.14 13.57
C VAL A 185 -3.27 -5.91 14.53
N ARG A 186 -2.73 -6.99 15.11
CA ARG A 186 -1.62 -6.96 16.07
C ARG A 186 -0.45 -7.81 15.62
N ARG A 187 0.74 -7.21 15.63
CA ARG A 187 2.00 -7.95 15.42
C ARG A 187 2.30 -8.79 16.66
N LEU A 188 2.59 -10.06 16.44
CA LEU A 188 2.98 -11.01 17.46
C LEU A 188 4.46 -11.39 17.30
N PRO A 189 5.08 -11.98 18.34
CA PRO A 189 6.39 -12.61 18.21
C PRO A 189 6.42 -13.67 17.09
N PHE A 190 7.62 -14.07 16.67
CA PHE A 190 7.84 -15.14 15.68
C PHE A 190 7.31 -14.84 14.26
N GLY A 191 7.14 -13.56 13.93
CA GLY A 191 6.68 -13.15 12.60
C GLY A 191 5.21 -13.53 12.37
N LEU A 192 4.37 -13.42 13.40
CA LEU A 192 2.95 -13.70 13.33
C LEU A 192 2.13 -12.42 13.43
N TYR A 193 0.90 -12.48 12.94
CA TYR A 193 -0.10 -11.44 13.10
C TYR A 193 -1.40 -12.04 13.60
N LEU A 194 -2.09 -11.29 14.45
CA LEU A 194 -3.41 -11.61 14.96
C LEU A 194 -4.39 -10.52 14.55
N LYS A 195 -5.40 -10.88 13.76
CA LYS A 195 -6.51 -10.00 13.38
C LYS A 195 -7.73 -10.31 14.24
N TYR A 196 -8.37 -9.25 14.71
CA TYR A 196 -9.62 -9.22 15.46
C TYR A 196 -10.71 -8.82 14.49
N ALA A 197 -11.55 -9.77 14.12
CA ALA A 197 -12.72 -9.46 13.33
C ALA A 197 -13.93 -9.36 14.26
N ASN A 198 -14.57 -8.20 14.25
CA ASN A 198 -15.87 -7.99 14.88
C ASN A 198 -16.98 -8.76 14.15
N ASP A 199 -16.67 -9.29 12.95
CA ASP A 199 -17.56 -10.03 12.08
C ASP A 199 -16.96 -11.39 11.73
N ALA A 200 -17.64 -12.46 12.14
CA ALA A 200 -17.18 -13.82 11.88
C ALA A 200 -17.20 -14.17 10.38
N ASP A 201 -18.12 -13.61 9.59
CA ASP A 201 -18.23 -13.94 8.16
C ASP A 201 -17.08 -13.34 7.38
N MET A 202 -16.66 -12.11 7.71
CA MET A 202 -15.47 -11.48 7.12
C MET A 202 -14.20 -12.28 7.43
N ALA A 203 -14.03 -12.74 8.68
CA ALA A 203 -12.88 -13.55 9.06
C ALA A 203 -12.85 -14.91 8.35
N ASN A 204 -14.01 -15.57 8.23
CA ASN A 204 -14.14 -16.81 7.47
C ASN A 204 -13.83 -16.59 5.98
N ASN A 205 -14.32 -15.50 5.41
CA ASN A 205 -14.05 -15.15 4.02
C ASN A 205 -12.55 -14.90 3.78
N GLU A 206 -11.90 -14.09 4.61
CA GLU A 206 -10.46 -13.80 4.49
C GLU A 206 -9.63 -15.09 4.63
N PHE A 207 -9.95 -15.93 5.62
CA PHE A 207 -9.27 -17.20 5.85
C PHE A 207 -9.37 -18.12 4.62
N ASN A 208 -10.57 -18.22 4.03
CA ASN A 208 -10.79 -19.04 2.84
C ASN A 208 -10.16 -18.43 1.57
N ALA A 209 -10.22 -17.11 1.40
CA ALA A 209 -9.57 -16.39 0.31
C ALA A 209 -8.07 -16.71 0.28
N LEU A 210 -7.39 -16.56 1.41
CA LEU A 210 -5.98 -16.88 1.53
C LEU A 210 -5.68 -18.35 1.23
N ARG A 211 -6.55 -19.30 1.65
CA ARG A 211 -6.39 -20.72 1.30
C ARG A 211 -6.45 -20.95 -0.21
N LEU A 212 -7.38 -20.30 -0.91
CA LEU A 212 -7.51 -20.40 -2.36
C LEU A 212 -6.28 -19.80 -3.05
N VAL A 213 -5.83 -18.62 -2.63
CA VAL A 213 -4.63 -17.95 -3.16
C VAL A 213 -3.41 -18.85 -3.03
N HIS A 214 -3.15 -19.43 -1.85
CA HIS A 214 -2.03 -20.37 -1.65
C HIS A 214 -2.18 -21.68 -2.43
N GLN A 215 -3.41 -22.09 -2.77
CA GLN A 215 -3.66 -23.33 -3.49
C GLN A 215 -3.44 -23.18 -5.00
N TYR A 216 -3.83 -22.06 -5.59
CA TYR A 216 -3.91 -21.90 -7.05
C TYR A 216 -2.90 -20.92 -7.63
N THR A 217 -2.20 -20.15 -6.81
CA THR A 217 -1.32 -19.07 -7.28
C THR A 217 0.05 -19.11 -6.62
N SER A 218 1.00 -18.39 -7.21
CA SER A 218 2.30 -18.08 -6.63
C SER A 218 2.33 -16.75 -5.88
N ILE A 219 1.17 -16.12 -5.66
CA ILE A 219 1.08 -14.79 -5.08
C ILE A 219 1.59 -14.84 -3.63
N PRO A 220 2.53 -13.97 -3.25
CA PRO A 220 2.95 -13.88 -1.87
C PRO A 220 1.82 -13.25 -1.05
N ALA A 221 1.27 -14.02 -0.11
CA ALA A 221 0.19 -13.59 0.77
C ALA A 221 0.38 -14.17 2.19
N PRO A 222 -0.23 -13.59 3.23
CA PRO A 222 -0.23 -14.16 4.57
C PRO A 222 -0.70 -15.62 4.56
N LYS A 223 -0.03 -16.53 5.27
CA LYS A 223 -0.52 -17.89 5.43
C LYS A 223 -1.58 -17.91 6.52
N PRO A 224 -2.82 -18.36 6.22
CA PRO A 224 -3.87 -18.47 7.22
C PRO A 224 -3.54 -19.69 8.10
N LEU A 225 -3.16 -19.46 9.36
CA LEU A 225 -2.70 -20.53 10.25
C LEU A 225 -3.84 -21.10 11.07
N ASP A 226 -4.72 -20.23 11.58
CA ASP A 226 -5.82 -20.63 12.44
C ASP A 226 -6.91 -19.56 12.49
N LEU A 227 -8.15 -20.00 12.64
CA LEU A 227 -9.32 -19.14 12.84
C LEU A 227 -10.15 -19.70 14.00
N ILE A 228 -10.38 -18.84 15.01
CA ILE A 228 -11.31 -19.12 16.09
C ILE A 228 -12.52 -18.20 15.90
N PRO A 229 -13.60 -18.69 15.27
CA PRO A 229 -14.78 -17.88 15.04
C PRO A 229 -15.48 -17.58 16.36
N HIS A 230 -15.90 -16.33 16.53
CA HIS A 230 -16.74 -15.87 17.62
C HIS A 230 -17.56 -14.67 17.12
N HIS A 231 -18.84 -14.61 17.49
CA HIS A 231 -19.82 -13.66 16.91
C HIS A 231 -19.38 -12.19 16.86
N SER A 232 -18.56 -11.75 17.82
CA SER A 232 -18.08 -10.36 17.92
C SER A 232 -16.57 -10.23 18.15
N ASN A 233 -15.82 -11.33 18.18
CA ASN A 233 -14.41 -11.34 18.59
C ASN A 233 -13.64 -12.51 17.96
N SER A 234 -13.79 -12.70 16.64
CA SER A 234 -13.08 -13.77 15.95
C SER A 234 -11.58 -13.50 15.99
N LEU A 235 -10.80 -14.54 16.31
CA LEU A 235 -9.34 -14.47 16.33
C LEU A 235 -8.80 -15.13 15.07
N PHE A 236 -8.18 -14.35 14.21
CA PHE A 236 -7.57 -14.85 12.99
C PHE A 236 -6.04 -14.74 13.07
N LEU A 237 -5.37 -15.88 13.14
CA LEU A 237 -3.90 -15.98 13.18
C LEU A 237 -3.33 -16.22 11.79
N MET A 238 -2.34 -15.42 11.41
CA MET A 238 -1.66 -15.52 10.12
C MET A 238 -0.15 -15.23 10.23
N THR A 239 0.61 -15.57 9.21
CA THR A 239 2.04 -15.20 9.12
C THR A 239 2.21 -13.75 8.68
N ARG A 240 3.27 -13.10 9.17
CA ARG A 240 3.76 -11.84 8.61
C ARG A 240 4.27 -12.06 7.19
N VAL A 241 4.06 -11.05 6.36
CA VAL A 241 4.69 -10.92 5.04
C VAL A 241 5.69 -9.74 5.10
N PRO A 242 6.91 -9.86 4.55
CA PRO A 242 7.89 -8.78 4.57
C PRO A 242 7.52 -7.64 3.61
N GLY A 243 8.25 -6.54 3.70
CA GLY A 243 8.04 -5.33 2.90
C GLY A 243 7.26 -4.22 3.59
N VAL A 244 7.15 -3.11 2.86
CA VAL A 244 6.45 -1.89 3.24
C VAL A 244 5.31 -1.63 2.26
N PRO A 245 4.19 -1.03 2.70
CA PRO A 245 3.12 -0.67 1.79
C PRO A 245 3.58 0.27 0.67
N LEU A 246 3.17 -0.03 -0.57
CA LEU A 246 3.55 0.73 -1.76
C LEU A 246 3.25 2.22 -1.62
N TRP A 247 2.14 2.59 -0.96
CA TRP A 247 1.79 4.00 -0.78
C TRP A 247 2.86 4.80 -0.04
N ARG A 248 3.63 4.17 0.87
CA ARG A 248 4.70 4.82 1.64
C ARG A 248 5.96 5.04 0.82
N CYS A 249 6.23 4.18 -0.17
CA CYS A 249 7.50 4.14 -0.88
C CYS A 249 7.40 4.45 -2.39
N GLN A 250 6.21 4.63 -2.96
CA GLN A 250 6.00 4.83 -4.40
C GLN A 250 6.83 5.98 -5.02
N ASP A 251 7.16 7.00 -4.23
CA ASP A 251 7.96 8.15 -4.67
C ASP A 251 9.46 7.83 -4.78
N TYR A 252 9.93 6.77 -4.09
CA TYR A 252 11.34 6.34 -4.10
C TYR A 252 11.66 5.35 -5.22
N LEU A 253 10.63 4.76 -5.82
CA LEU A 253 10.77 3.81 -6.90
C LEU A 253 11.03 4.54 -8.20
N SER A 254 12.09 4.15 -8.91
CA SER A 254 12.34 4.55 -10.29
C SER A 254 11.21 4.08 -11.21
N ASP A 255 11.15 4.64 -12.43
CA ASP A 255 10.14 4.22 -13.42
C ASP A 255 10.30 2.75 -13.80
N ALA A 256 11.55 2.28 -13.96
CA ALA A 256 11.85 0.88 -14.26
C ALA A 256 11.42 -0.08 -13.14
N GLU A 257 11.61 0.30 -11.87
CA GLU A 257 11.16 -0.51 -10.72
C GLU A 257 9.63 -0.55 -10.63
N LEU A 258 8.96 0.57 -10.90
CA LEU A 258 7.51 0.58 -10.98
C LEU A 258 6.97 -0.25 -12.14
N ASP A 259 7.65 -0.27 -13.28
CA ASP A 259 7.27 -1.10 -14.42
C ASP A 259 7.45 -2.59 -14.09
N ALA A 260 8.51 -2.95 -13.37
CA ALA A 260 8.72 -4.31 -12.87
C ALA A 260 7.64 -4.73 -11.85
N ILE A 261 7.24 -3.82 -10.95
CA ILE A 261 6.11 -4.04 -10.03
C ILE A 261 4.79 -4.17 -10.80
N ALA A 262 4.57 -3.34 -11.82
CA ALA A 262 3.38 -3.40 -12.66
C ALA A 262 3.25 -4.78 -13.31
N ALA A 263 4.33 -5.25 -13.94
CA ALA A 263 4.37 -6.57 -14.59
C ALA A 263 4.09 -7.71 -13.60
N GLN A 264 4.64 -7.64 -12.37
CA GLN A 264 4.34 -8.64 -11.33
C GLN A 264 2.86 -8.63 -10.91
N LEU A 265 2.27 -7.45 -10.75
CA LEU A 265 0.85 -7.33 -10.40
C LEU A 265 -0.06 -7.80 -11.55
N THR A 266 0.31 -7.54 -12.81
CA THR A 266 -0.40 -8.06 -13.99
C THR A 266 -0.40 -9.60 -13.99
N ASP A 267 0.76 -10.22 -13.78
CA ASP A 267 0.89 -11.68 -13.66
C ASP A 267 0.03 -12.22 -12.50
N TYR A 268 0.11 -11.61 -11.31
CA TYR A 268 -0.68 -12.02 -10.16
C TYR A 268 -2.19 -11.90 -10.40
N LEU A 269 -2.65 -10.84 -11.04
CA LEU A 269 -4.06 -10.69 -11.39
C LEU A 269 -4.51 -11.73 -12.41
N ALA A 270 -3.68 -12.07 -13.40
CA ALA A 270 -3.98 -13.18 -14.32
C ALA A 270 -4.13 -14.51 -13.57
N GLN A 271 -3.25 -14.79 -12.60
CA GLN A 271 -3.36 -15.98 -11.74
C GLN A 271 -4.62 -15.96 -10.86
N LEU A 272 -4.98 -14.80 -10.28
CA LEU A 272 -6.22 -14.66 -9.51
C LEU A 272 -7.44 -14.97 -10.39
N ARG A 273 -7.51 -14.38 -11.58
CA ARG A 273 -8.63 -14.61 -12.51
C ARG A 273 -8.79 -16.07 -12.93
N ALA A 274 -7.70 -16.84 -12.90
CA ALA A 274 -7.69 -18.28 -13.18
C ALA A 274 -8.13 -19.17 -12.01
N ILE A 275 -8.34 -18.62 -10.80
CA ILE A 275 -8.83 -19.41 -9.66
C ILE A 275 -10.25 -19.92 -9.99
N PRO A 276 -10.46 -21.25 -10.01
CA PRO A 276 -11.73 -21.81 -10.44
C PRO A 276 -12.81 -21.50 -9.41
N ARG A 277 -13.96 -21.02 -9.90
CA ARG A 277 -15.21 -20.94 -9.15
C ARG A 277 -15.75 -22.35 -8.90
N LYS A 278 -15.11 -23.11 -8.02
CA LYS A 278 -15.62 -24.41 -7.60
C LYS A 278 -17.00 -24.20 -6.98
N HIS A 279 -17.97 -25.05 -7.31
CA HIS A 279 -19.24 -25.10 -6.58
C HIS A 279 -18.93 -25.45 -5.13
N PHE A 280 -18.89 -24.45 -4.25
CA PHE A 280 -18.61 -24.67 -2.84
C PHE A 280 -19.74 -25.51 -2.24
N GLN A 281 -19.42 -26.45 -1.36
CA GLN A 281 -20.35 -27.47 -0.85
C GLN A 281 -21.64 -26.89 -0.21
N ASN A 282 -21.62 -25.60 0.18
CA ASN A 282 -22.74 -24.87 0.77
C ASN A 282 -23.14 -23.62 -0.03
N ALA A 283 -22.62 -23.43 -1.25
CA ALA A 283 -22.94 -22.28 -2.09
C ALA A 283 -24.25 -22.49 -2.82
N ASN A 284 -24.96 -21.40 -3.09
CA ASN A 284 -26.02 -21.39 -4.09
C ASN A 284 -25.40 -21.73 -5.46
N PRO A 285 -25.75 -22.87 -6.09
CA PRO A 285 -25.13 -23.31 -7.34
C PRO A 285 -25.39 -22.36 -8.51
N ASP A 286 -26.44 -21.56 -8.42
CA ASP A 286 -26.84 -20.58 -9.44
C ASP A 286 -26.20 -19.21 -9.21
N ALA A 287 -25.56 -18.97 -8.06
CA ALA A 287 -24.88 -17.71 -7.79
C ALA A 287 -23.53 -17.64 -8.51
N VAL A 288 -23.31 -16.56 -9.25
CA VAL A 288 -22.07 -16.32 -9.99
C VAL A 288 -21.20 -15.25 -9.34
N ILE A 289 -21.79 -14.24 -8.69
CA ILE A 289 -21.09 -13.20 -7.93
C ILE A 289 -21.33 -13.44 -6.45
N SER A 290 -20.26 -13.67 -5.71
CA SER A 290 -20.31 -14.06 -4.30
C SER A 290 -18.98 -13.81 -3.60
N ASN A 291 -18.96 -13.91 -2.28
CA ASN A 291 -17.70 -14.05 -1.55
C ASN A 291 -17.01 -15.40 -1.86
N THR A 292 -15.85 -15.65 -1.26
CA THR A 292 -15.04 -16.86 -1.55
C THR A 292 -15.68 -18.17 -1.07
N LEU A 293 -16.72 -18.10 -0.24
CA LEU A 293 -17.48 -19.25 0.29
C LEU A 293 -18.82 -19.43 -0.44
N GLY A 294 -19.12 -18.60 -1.45
CA GLY A 294 -20.40 -18.62 -2.16
C GLY A 294 -21.54 -17.87 -1.45
N GLY A 295 -21.22 -17.11 -0.40
CA GLY A 295 -22.16 -16.29 0.36
C GLY A 295 -22.18 -14.82 -0.07
N PRO A 296 -22.85 -13.95 0.71
CA PRO A 296 -22.94 -12.52 0.42
C PRO A 296 -21.57 -11.86 0.34
N CYS A 297 -21.42 -10.96 -0.63
CA CYS A 297 -20.28 -10.07 -0.77
C CYS A 297 -20.32 -8.97 0.29
N ARG A 298 -19.16 -8.40 0.60
CA ARG A 298 -19.02 -7.18 1.39
C ARG A 298 -18.02 -6.26 0.70
N ASP A 299 -18.45 -5.03 0.46
CA ASP A 299 -17.61 -3.98 -0.10
C ASP A 299 -18.07 -2.65 0.50
N HIS A 300 -17.16 -1.88 1.09
CA HIS A 300 -17.50 -0.60 1.71
C HIS A 300 -18.13 0.42 0.74
N ARG A 301 -17.95 0.23 -0.58
CA ARG A 301 -18.61 1.04 -1.62
C ARG A 301 -20.09 0.73 -1.78
N ILE A 302 -20.55 -0.42 -1.30
CA ILE A 302 -21.92 -0.88 -1.43
C ILE A 302 -22.55 -0.90 -0.05
N ARG A 303 -23.57 -0.05 0.18
CA ARG A 303 -24.34 0.00 1.43
C ARG A 303 -23.45 0.03 2.69
N SER A 304 -22.41 0.85 2.67
CA SER A 304 -21.48 1.02 3.80
C SER A 304 -20.77 -0.26 4.27
N GLY A 305 -20.69 -1.30 3.43
CA GLY A 305 -20.07 -2.58 3.78
C GLY A 305 -21.02 -3.65 4.32
N ASP A 306 -22.34 -3.38 4.30
CA ASP A 306 -23.35 -4.38 4.62
C ASP A 306 -23.30 -5.55 3.63
N PRO A 307 -23.62 -6.79 4.08
CA PRO A 307 -23.73 -7.94 3.20
C PRO A 307 -24.68 -7.71 2.02
N VAL A 308 -24.24 -8.05 0.81
CA VAL A 308 -25.07 -8.01 -0.40
C VAL A 308 -24.94 -9.28 -1.23
N GLY A 309 -26.05 -9.73 -1.82
CA GLY A 309 -26.08 -10.97 -2.58
C GLY A 309 -26.11 -12.21 -1.68
N PRO A 310 -25.58 -13.38 -2.12
CA PRO A 310 -24.91 -13.60 -3.40
C PRO A 310 -25.84 -13.38 -4.61
N PHE A 311 -25.28 -13.17 -5.80
CA PHE A 311 -26.05 -12.80 -6.99
C PHE A 311 -25.94 -13.85 -8.09
N ARG A 312 -27.07 -14.14 -8.73
CA ARG A 312 -27.18 -15.10 -9.83
C ARG A 312 -26.52 -14.64 -11.14
N ASP A 313 -26.45 -13.33 -11.34
CA ASP A 313 -25.94 -12.71 -12.56
C ASP A 313 -25.44 -11.29 -12.27
N GLU A 314 -24.69 -10.73 -13.22
CA GLU A 314 -24.18 -9.36 -13.12
C GLU A 314 -25.32 -8.33 -13.05
N ALA A 315 -26.42 -8.55 -13.78
CA ALA A 315 -27.57 -7.65 -13.74
C ALA A 315 -28.17 -7.52 -12.33
N ALA A 316 -28.20 -8.61 -11.56
CA ALA A 316 -28.64 -8.60 -10.18
C ALA A 316 -27.68 -7.89 -9.25
N PHE A 317 -26.38 -8.05 -9.47
CA PHE A 317 -25.35 -7.31 -8.75
C PHE A 317 -25.41 -5.80 -9.02
N SER A 318 -25.54 -5.40 -10.29
CA SER A 318 -25.58 -3.99 -10.69
C SER A 318 -26.76 -3.23 -10.11
N ARG A 319 -27.87 -3.89 -9.77
CA ARG A 319 -29.01 -3.27 -9.06
C ARG A 319 -28.64 -2.74 -7.66
N CYS A 320 -27.54 -3.22 -7.08
CA CYS A 320 -27.01 -2.68 -5.83
C CYS A 320 -26.08 -1.48 -6.03
N LEU A 321 -25.77 -1.11 -7.27
CA LEU A 321 -24.88 -0.02 -7.65
C LEU A 321 -25.68 1.13 -8.26
N ARG A 322 -25.07 2.32 -8.30
CA ARG A 322 -25.65 3.46 -9.05
C ARG A 322 -25.54 3.25 -10.54
N PHE A 323 -26.49 3.83 -11.26
CA PHE A 323 -26.65 3.65 -12.71
C PHE A 323 -26.73 2.16 -13.09
N PRO A 324 -27.67 1.40 -12.48
CA PRO A 324 -27.75 -0.04 -12.64
C PRO A 324 -27.97 -0.47 -14.10
N ASP A 325 -28.58 0.39 -14.91
CA ASP A 325 -28.91 0.14 -16.32
C ASP A 325 -27.85 0.65 -17.31
N ASP A 326 -26.73 1.20 -16.84
CA ASP A 326 -25.64 1.64 -17.72
C ASP A 326 -25.05 0.43 -18.48
N PRO A 327 -24.87 0.49 -19.81
CA PRO A 327 -24.31 -0.61 -20.59
C PRO A 327 -22.94 -1.08 -20.11
N ALA A 328 -22.14 -0.21 -19.49
CA ALA A 328 -20.84 -0.55 -18.92
C ALA A 328 -20.94 -1.31 -17.59
N ARG A 329 -22.12 -1.78 -17.17
CA ARG A 329 -22.31 -2.68 -16.01
C ARG A 329 -22.76 -4.07 -16.42
N ARG A 330 -22.51 -4.49 -17.67
CA ARG A 330 -22.99 -5.76 -18.22
C ARG A 330 -21.94 -6.38 -19.14
N GLY A 331 -21.99 -7.70 -19.24
CA GLY A 331 -21.25 -8.47 -20.24
C GLY A 331 -19.84 -8.83 -19.81
N HIS A 332 -19.55 -8.75 -18.51
CA HIS A 332 -18.24 -9.06 -17.97
C HIS A 332 -18.10 -10.53 -17.58
N GLU A 333 -16.89 -11.05 -17.70
CA GLU A 333 -16.55 -12.31 -17.05
C GLU A 333 -16.54 -12.15 -15.53
N ILE A 334 -16.98 -13.19 -14.83
CA ILE A 334 -16.98 -13.22 -13.37
C ILE A 334 -15.77 -14.02 -12.90
N VAL A 335 -14.83 -13.36 -12.25
CA VAL A 335 -13.50 -13.86 -11.92
C VAL A 335 -13.22 -13.68 -10.43
N PHE A 336 -12.26 -14.42 -9.88
CA PHE A 336 -11.82 -14.18 -8.51
C PHE A 336 -11.02 -12.87 -8.45
N THR A 337 -11.43 -11.97 -7.57
CA THR A 337 -10.84 -10.64 -7.37
C THR A 337 -10.39 -10.49 -5.93
N HIS A 338 -9.32 -9.71 -5.71
CA HIS A 338 -8.94 -9.30 -4.36
C HIS A 338 -10.02 -8.42 -3.74
N ALA A 339 -10.68 -7.62 -4.58
CA ALA A 339 -11.68 -6.64 -4.22
C ALA A 339 -11.22 -5.67 -3.13
N ASP A 340 -9.92 -5.40 -2.97
CA ASP A 340 -9.36 -4.22 -2.25
C ASP A 340 -7.87 -4.01 -2.56
N LEU A 341 -7.48 -4.16 -3.82
CA LEU A 341 -6.09 -4.07 -4.26
C LEU A 341 -5.61 -2.61 -4.40
N ASN A 342 -5.59 -1.88 -3.28
CA ASN A 342 -5.10 -0.51 -3.20
C ASN A 342 -3.63 -0.46 -2.68
N PRO A 343 -2.90 0.67 -2.76
CA PRO A 343 -1.47 0.70 -2.48
C PRO A 343 -1.13 0.55 -0.99
N ARG A 344 -2.12 0.49 -0.09
CA ARG A 344 -1.94 0.09 1.32
C ARG A 344 -1.79 -1.41 1.47
N ASN A 345 -2.38 -2.17 0.55
CA ASN A 345 -2.48 -3.63 0.59
C ASN A 345 -1.44 -4.32 -0.31
N ILE A 346 -0.64 -3.55 -1.05
CA ILE A 346 0.50 -4.03 -1.84
C ILE A 346 1.78 -3.76 -1.05
N LEU A 347 2.41 -4.81 -0.54
CA LEU A 347 3.71 -4.73 0.12
C LEU A 347 4.83 -4.94 -0.91
N VAL A 348 5.83 -4.08 -0.85
CA VAL A 348 7.04 -4.15 -1.67
C VAL A 348 8.28 -4.08 -0.79
N ASP A 349 9.36 -4.69 -1.25
CA ASP A 349 10.66 -4.63 -0.58
C ASP A 349 11.80 -4.67 -1.59
N GLU A 350 12.96 -4.18 -1.16
CA GLU A 350 14.20 -4.32 -1.91
C GLU A 350 14.73 -5.75 -1.74
N VAL A 351 15.05 -6.41 -2.85
CA VAL A 351 15.53 -7.78 -2.90
C VAL A 351 16.77 -7.89 -3.78
N VAL A 352 17.59 -8.91 -3.52
CA VAL A 352 18.69 -9.27 -4.41
C VAL A 352 18.11 -10.00 -5.62
N LEU A 353 18.33 -9.45 -6.80
CA LEU A 353 17.92 -10.03 -8.07
C LEU A 353 18.88 -11.17 -8.49
N PRO A 354 18.43 -12.12 -9.35
CA PRO A 354 19.26 -13.24 -9.80
C PRO A 354 20.61 -12.87 -10.44
N GLY A 355 20.79 -11.62 -10.87
CA GLY A 355 22.04 -11.08 -11.42
C GLY A 355 22.97 -10.41 -10.41
N GLY A 356 22.68 -10.49 -9.10
CA GLY A 356 23.51 -9.91 -8.03
C GLY A 356 23.26 -8.42 -7.73
N GLY A 357 22.50 -7.71 -8.58
CA GLY A 357 22.01 -6.36 -8.28
C GLY A 357 20.82 -6.37 -7.31
N THR A 358 20.50 -5.21 -6.73
CA THR A 358 19.26 -5.03 -5.94
C THR A 358 18.14 -4.47 -6.81
N GLY A 359 16.90 -4.72 -6.41
CA GLY A 359 15.72 -4.14 -7.06
C GLY A 359 14.46 -4.37 -6.22
N TRP A 360 13.36 -3.75 -6.59
CA TRP A 360 12.10 -3.86 -5.84
C TRP A 360 11.19 -4.93 -6.38
N ARG A 361 10.53 -5.66 -5.47
CA ARG A 361 9.51 -6.66 -5.82
C ARG A 361 8.29 -6.56 -4.93
N VAL A 362 7.15 -7.03 -5.43
CA VAL A 362 5.98 -7.27 -4.61
C VAL A 362 6.28 -8.45 -3.69
N THR A 363 6.36 -8.18 -2.40
CA THR A 363 6.64 -9.18 -1.36
C THR A 363 5.39 -9.68 -0.68
N GLY A 364 4.24 -9.02 -0.86
CA GLY A 364 2.98 -9.41 -0.24
C GLY A 364 1.76 -8.68 -0.76
N LEU A 365 0.67 -9.41 -0.95
CA LEU A 365 -0.69 -8.86 -1.02
C LEU A 365 -1.43 -9.22 0.27
N VAL A 366 -2.04 -8.23 0.94
CA VAL A 366 -2.67 -8.38 2.26
C VAL A 366 -4.11 -7.84 2.24
N ASP A 367 -4.86 -8.15 3.31
CA ASP A 367 -6.24 -7.68 3.53
C ASP A 367 -7.27 -8.25 2.53
N TRP A 368 -7.43 -9.58 2.59
CA TRP A 368 -8.26 -10.35 1.64
C TRP A 368 -9.72 -10.49 2.07
N GLU A 369 -10.17 -9.71 3.05
CA GLU A 369 -11.48 -9.90 3.70
C GLU A 369 -12.69 -9.63 2.78
N THR A 370 -12.48 -8.83 1.73
CA THR A 370 -13.50 -8.50 0.72
C THR A 370 -13.41 -9.36 -0.55
N ALA A 371 -12.41 -10.23 -0.64
CA ALA A 371 -12.16 -11.07 -1.81
C ALA A 371 -13.36 -11.97 -2.13
N GLY A 372 -13.52 -12.27 -3.41
CA GLY A 372 -14.68 -13.00 -3.92
C GLY A 372 -14.68 -13.07 -5.43
N TYR A 373 -15.79 -13.52 -6.00
CA TYR A 373 -16.03 -13.58 -7.43
C TYR A 373 -16.87 -12.39 -7.84
N TYR A 374 -16.29 -11.51 -8.67
CA TYR A 374 -16.90 -10.26 -9.12
C TYR A 374 -16.65 -10.07 -10.63
N PRO A 375 -17.34 -9.12 -11.29
CA PRO A 375 -17.01 -8.73 -12.65
C PRO A 375 -15.53 -8.38 -12.80
N GLU A 376 -14.90 -8.77 -13.91
CA GLU A 376 -13.45 -8.63 -14.13
C GLU A 376 -12.89 -7.20 -14.00
N TYR A 377 -13.72 -6.18 -14.18
CA TYR A 377 -13.35 -4.77 -14.00
C TYR A 377 -13.20 -4.37 -12.51
N TRP A 378 -13.67 -5.18 -11.58
CA TRP A 378 -13.92 -4.78 -10.19
C TRP A 378 -12.64 -4.35 -9.45
N ASP A 379 -11.54 -5.09 -9.60
CA ASP A 379 -10.26 -4.71 -9.00
C ASP A 379 -9.69 -3.42 -9.64
N TYR A 380 -9.92 -3.19 -10.94
CA TYR A 380 -9.47 -1.98 -11.63
C TYR A 380 -10.14 -0.72 -11.07
N THR A 381 -11.47 -0.73 -11.02
CA THR A 381 -12.22 0.44 -10.53
C THR A 381 -12.02 0.63 -9.03
N LYS A 382 -11.85 -0.45 -8.26
CA LYS A 382 -11.58 -0.35 -6.83
C LYS A 382 -10.21 0.21 -6.52
N ALA A 383 -9.17 -0.24 -7.24
CA ALA A 383 -7.83 0.29 -7.07
C ALA A 383 -7.76 1.81 -7.31
N LEU A 384 -8.72 2.37 -8.06
CA LEU A 384 -8.85 3.80 -8.37
C LEU A 384 -9.93 4.53 -7.54
N PHE A 385 -10.62 3.82 -6.63
CA PHE A 385 -11.60 4.42 -5.73
C PHE A 385 -10.96 5.51 -4.86
N GLU A 386 -11.73 6.56 -4.59
CA GLU A 386 -11.25 7.79 -3.93
C GLU A 386 -9.98 8.33 -4.58
N GLY A 387 -9.93 8.36 -5.92
CA GLY A 387 -8.74 8.69 -6.70
C GLY A 387 -8.06 10.03 -6.37
N PHE A 388 -8.76 10.93 -5.66
CA PHE A 388 -8.20 12.17 -5.08
C PHE A 388 -7.15 11.90 -3.97
N ARG A 389 -7.22 10.75 -3.29
CA ARG A 389 -6.25 10.29 -2.31
C ARG A 389 -4.95 9.81 -2.95
N TRP A 390 -4.98 9.49 -4.24
CA TRP A 390 -3.86 8.86 -4.94
C TRP A 390 -3.12 9.81 -5.87
N THR A 391 -1.82 9.55 -6.05
CA THR A 391 -0.97 10.34 -6.95
C THR A 391 -1.29 10.02 -8.41
N ALA A 392 -0.96 10.93 -9.32
CA ALA A 392 -1.03 10.64 -10.76
C ALA A 392 -0.14 9.44 -11.14
N ARG A 393 1.00 9.28 -10.45
CA ARG A 393 1.94 8.17 -10.62
C ARG A 393 1.28 6.83 -10.29
N TYR A 394 0.58 6.73 -9.18
CA TYR A 394 -0.16 5.51 -8.83
C TYR A 394 -1.32 5.22 -9.79
N ARG A 395 -2.10 6.24 -10.20
CA ARG A 395 -3.17 6.02 -11.19
C ARG A 395 -2.62 5.49 -12.53
N ALA A 396 -1.47 6.00 -12.97
CA ALA A 396 -0.78 5.49 -14.14
C ALA A 396 -0.26 4.06 -13.95
N LEU A 397 0.22 3.71 -12.75
CA LEU A 397 0.59 2.33 -12.41
C LEU A 397 -0.62 1.39 -12.57
N VAL A 398 -1.77 1.72 -11.98
CA VAL A 398 -2.98 0.87 -12.09
C VAL A 398 -3.39 0.69 -13.54
N LYS A 399 -3.40 1.75 -14.36
CA LYS A 399 -3.68 1.64 -15.81
C LYS A 399 -2.73 0.66 -16.51
N ARG A 400 -1.44 0.70 -16.18
CA ARG A 400 -0.44 -0.23 -16.74
C ARG A 400 -0.69 -1.67 -16.31
N VAL A 401 -1.00 -1.88 -15.03
CA VAL A 401 -1.28 -3.22 -14.48
C VAL A 401 -2.42 -3.93 -15.21
N PHE A 402 -3.47 -3.19 -15.57
CA PHE A 402 -4.66 -3.75 -16.22
C PHE A 402 -4.64 -3.69 -17.75
N ALA A 403 -3.66 -3.03 -18.38
CA ALA A 403 -3.63 -2.79 -19.82
C ALA A 403 -3.71 -4.09 -20.67
N GLU A 404 -3.13 -5.18 -20.18
CA GLU A 404 -3.16 -6.50 -20.85
C GLU A 404 -4.39 -7.35 -20.45
N LEU A 405 -5.09 -6.94 -19.39
CA LEU A 405 -6.22 -7.67 -18.81
C LEU A 405 -7.57 -7.20 -19.37
N GLY A 406 -7.65 -5.96 -19.87
CA GLY A 406 -8.84 -5.39 -20.49
C GLY A 406 -8.84 -3.86 -20.46
N ASP A 407 -9.68 -3.26 -21.30
CA ASP A 407 -9.98 -1.82 -21.23
C ASP A 407 -11.25 -1.63 -20.42
N TYR A 408 -11.10 -1.02 -19.25
CA TYR A 408 -12.19 -0.79 -18.29
C TYR A 408 -12.46 0.72 -18.06
N GLU A 409 -12.09 1.59 -19.02
CA GLU A 409 -12.31 3.04 -18.86
C GLU A 409 -13.80 3.40 -18.81
N ARG A 410 -14.67 2.64 -19.47
CA ARG A 410 -16.13 2.88 -19.45
C ARG A 410 -16.72 2.59 -18.08
N GLU A 411 -16.34 1.48 -17.48
CA GLU A 411 -16.72 1.04 -16.15
C GLU A 411 -16.23 2.06 -15.12
N LEU A 412 -14.98 2.52 -15.27
CA LEU A 412 -14.41 3.56 -14.43
C LEU A 412 -15.12 4.91 -14.57
N ASP A 413 -15.58 5.29 -15.76
CA ASP A 413 -16.40 6.50 -15.95
C ASP A 413 -17.72 6.43 -15.16
N VAL A 414 -18.43 5.30 -15.25
CA VAL A 414 -19.66 5.07 -14.46
C VAL A 414 -19.37 5.19 -12.96
N GLU A 415 -18.27 4.59 -12.51
CA GLU A 415 -17.85 4.65 -11.12
C GLU A 415 -17.50 6.08 -10.68
N ARG A 416 -16.78 6.86 -11.48
CA ARG A 416 -16.49 8.27 -11.17
C ARG A 416 -17.76 9.10 -11.06
N ARG A 417 -18.68 8.98 -12.02
CA ARG A 417 -20.00 9.64 -11.96
C ARG A 417 -20.75 9.23 -10.69
N SER A 418 -20.66 7.96 -10.31
CA SER A 418 -21.26 7.45 -9.06
C SER A 418 -20.66 8.14 -7.84
N TRP A 419 -19.33 8.26 -7.75
CA TRP A 419 -18.66 8.88 -6.60
C TRP A 419 -18.88 10.38 -6.52
N GLU A 420 -18.91 11.08 -7.65
CA GLU A 420 -19.15 12.53 -7.75
C GLU A 420 -20.58 12.91 -7.33
N SER A 421 -21.52 11.98 -7.42
CA SER A 421 -22.92 12.20 -7.02
C SER A 421 -23.11 12.26 -5.48
N GLY A 422 -22.05 12.09 -4.67
CA GLY A 422 -22.09 12.16 -3.19
C GLY A 422 -22.87 11.01 -2.53
N ASP A 423 -22.96 10.92 -1.20
CA ASP A 423 -23.63 9.79 -0.51
C ASP A 423 -25.19 9.90 -0.46
N GLY A 424 -25.83 10.48 -1.47
CA GLY A 424 -27.28 10.61 -1.57
C GLY A 424 -27.88 9.72 -2.68
N VAL A 425 -28.85 8.87 -2.34
CA VAL A 425 -29.79 8.31 -3.34
C VAL A 425 -30.54 9.44 -4.01
#